data_AF-H1PTQ9-F1
#
_entry.id   AF-H1PTQ9-F1
#
_cell.length_a   1.000
_cell.length_b   1.000
_cell.length_c   1.000
_cell.angle_alpha   90.00
_cell.angle_beta   90.00
_cell.angle_gamma   90.00
#
_symmetry.space_group_name_H-M   'P 1'
#
loop_
_entity.id
_entity.type
_entity.pdbx_description
1 polymer ?
#
loop_
_entity_poly.entity_id
_entity_poly.type
_entity_poly.pdbx_seq_one_letter_code
_entity_poly.pdbx_strand_id
1 'polypeptide(L)'
;MDRRDILRIEVNELKKRLGIEIQFKKLNSIEDCRKALVEITESYANKRNVKSLKENIIKNLREENQELKNYIENLEADKQEITFLLNAKLSEDDKKIKNQKRKWWLW
;
A
#
# COMPACT_ATOMS: atom_id res chain seq x y z
N MET A 1 42.25 1.49 31.20
CA MET A 1 40.93 1.24 30.59
C MET A 1 40.80 -0.27 30.42
N ASP A 2 39.76 -0.87 30.99
CA ASP A 2 39.56 -2.32 30.96
C ASP A 2 38.86 -2.75 29.66
N ARG A 3 39.08 -3.99 29.19
CA ARG A 3 38.43 -4.54 27.98
C ARG A 3 36.92 -4.44 28.03
N ARG A 4 36.35 -4.65 29.23
CA ARG A 4 34.90 -4.53 29.49
C ARG A 4 34.40 -3.08 29.28
N ASP A 5 35.20 -2.08 29.61
CA ASP A 5 34.82 -0.66 29.43
C ASP A 5 34.82 -0.28 27.95
N ILE A 6 35.78 -0.79 27.19
CA ILE A 6 35.85 -0.62 25.71
C ILE A 6 34.59 -1.21 25.07
N LEU A 7 34.29 -2.48 25.38
CA LEU A 7 33.10 -3.15 24.83
C LEU A 7 31.80 -2.45 25.21
N ARG A 8 31.71 -1.93 26.44
CA ARG A 8 30.55 -1.17 26.89
C ARG A 8 30.38 0.12 26.08
N ILE A 9 31.46 0.81 25.73
CA ILE A 9 31.41 2.00 24.86
C ILE A 9 30.97 1.62 23.46
N GLU A 10 31.56 0.56 22.88
CA GLU A 10 31.22 0.07 21.54
C GLU A 10 29.74 -0.32 21.42
N VAL A 11 29.19 -1.03 22.41
CA VAL A 11 27.75 -1.35 22.50
C VAL A 11 26.89 -0.09 22.43
N ASN A 12 27.22 0.94 23.21
CA ASN A 12 26.45 2.16 23.27
C ASN A 12 26.58 3.00 22.00
N GLU A 13 27.78 3.08 21.41
CA GLU A 13 27.99 3.74 20.13
C GLU A 13 27.23 3.04 19.01
N LEU A 14 27.29 1.71 18.94
CA LEU A 14 26.60 0.93 17.91
C LEU A 14 25.08 1.12 18.01
N LYS A 15 24.54 1.04 19.24
CA LYS A 15 23.13 1.33 19.51
C LYS A 15 22.71 2.71 18.98
N LYS A 16 23.52 3.74 19.26
CA LYS A 16 23.26 5.12 18.80
C LYS A 16 23.35 5.24 17.28
N ARG A 17 24.39 4.70 16.65
CA ARG A 17 24.62 4.74 15.20
C ARG A 17 23.49 4.04 14.43
N LEU A 18 22.97 2.93 14.95
CA LEU A 18 21.90 2.16 14.32
C LEU A 18 20.49 2.65 14.70
N GLY A 19 20.37 3.63 15.61
CA GLY A 19 19.08 4.14 16.07
C GLY A 19 18.20 3.06 16.69
N ILE A 20 18.80 2.24 17.57
CA ILE A 20 18.12 1.16 18.30
C ILE A 20 17.84 1.61 19.72
N GLU A 21 16.60 1.40 20.19
CA GLU A 21 16.15 1.82 21.52
C GLU A 21 16.01 0.63 22.48
N ILE A 22 17.07 -0.16 22.65
CA ILE A 22 17.09 -1.25 23.64
C ILE A 22 17.66 -0.75 24.98
N GLN A 23 16.98 -1.03 26.09
CA GLN A 23 17.52 -0.78 27.42
C GLN A 23 18.22 -2.02 27.97
N PHE A 24 19.55 -1.97 28.10
CA PHE A 24 20.32 -3.02 28.76
C PHE A 24 20.25 -2.86 30.27
N LYS A 25 19.90 -3.94 30.99
CA LYS A 25 19.77 -3.90 32.46
C LYS A 25 21.11 -3.66 33.16
N LYS A 26 22.18 -4.36 32.76
CA LYS A 26 23.56 -4.21 33.30
C LYS A 26 24.59 -4.68 32.26
N LEU A 27 25.68 -3.91 32.09
CA LEU A 27 26.83 -4.23 31.23
C LEU A 27 28.08 -4.39 32.11
N ASN A 28 27.99 -5.31 33.08
CA ASN A 28 28.97 -5.41 34.16
C ASN A 28 30.13 -6.35 33.81
N SER A 29 29.88 -7.31 32.93
CA SER A 29 30.86 -8.27 32.42
C SER A 29 31.08 -8.14 30.91
N ILE A 30 32.17 -8.74 30.42
CA ILE A 30 32.43 -8.89 28.98
C ILE A 30 31.29 -9.66 28.30
N GLU A 31 30.77 -10.71 28.95
CA GLU A 31 29.69 -11.54 28.40
C GLU A 31 28.38 -10.76 28.27
N ASP A 32 28.05 -9.91 29.25
CA ASP A 32 26.89 -9.02 29.16
C ASP A 32 27.00 -8.08 27.95
N CYS A 33 28.21 -7.56 27.70
CA CYS A 33 28.47 -6.71 26.53
C CYS A 33 28.33 -7.48 25.21
N ARG A 34 28.79 -8.74 25.15
CA ARG A 34 28.64 -9.58 23.95
C ARG A 34 27.17 -9.88 23.66
N LYS A 35 26.37 -10.21 24.67
CA LYS A 35 24.92 -10.41 24.52
C LYS A 35 24.22 -9.15 24.04
N ALA A 36 24.58 -8.00 24.61
CA ALA A 36 24.04 -6.72 24.18
C ALA A 36 24.35 -6.40 22.71
N LEU A 37 25.56 -6.71 22.23
CA LEU A 37 25.91 -6.57 20.81
C LEU A 37 25.01 -7.46 19.91
N VAL A 38 24.80 -8.72 20.30
CA VAL A 38 23.93 -9.65 19.56
C VAL A 38 22.50 -9.10 19.49
N GLU A 39 21.93 -8.68 20.61
CA GLU A 39 20.58 -8.08 20.66
C GLU A 39 20.45 -6.83 19.76
N ILE A 40 21.48 -5.98 19.71
CA ILE A 40 21.52 -4.82 18.79
C ILE A 40 21.46 -5.30 17.34
N THR A 41 22.30 -6.26 16.98
CA THR A 41 22.37 -6.75 15.60
C THR A 41 21.07 -7.43 15.14
N GLU A 42 20.45 -8.22 16.00
CA GLU A 42 19.17 -8.87 15.72
C GLU A 42 18.03 -7.85 15.57
N SER A 43 17.98 -6.86 16.46
CA SER A 43 17.00 -5.78 16.38
C SER A 43 17.15 -4.96 15.10
N TYR A 44 18.39 -4.68 14.68
CA TYR A 44 18.66 -3.97 13.44
C TYR A 44 18.20 -4.77 12.21
N ALA A 45 18.54 -6.07 12.17
CA ALA A 45 18.11 -6.96 11.09
C ALA A 45 16.58 -7.03 11.00
N ASN A 46 15.89 -7.18 12.13
CA ASN A 46 14.44 -7.21 12.19
C ASN A 46 13.82 -5.88 11.73
N LYS A 47 14.34 -4.73 12.18
CA LYS A 47 13.89 -3.40 11.74
C LYS A 47 14.03 -3.25 10.22
N ARG A 48 15.13 -3.73 9.64
CA ARG A 48 15.37 -3.68 8.20
C ARG A 48 14.44 -4.61 7.43
N ASN A 49 14.19 -5.83 7.94
CA ASN A 49 13.25 -6.77 7.34
C ASN A 49 11.82 -6.23 7.35
N VAL A 50 11.37 -5.65 8.47
CA VAL A 50 10.05 -5.00 8.55
C VAL A 50 9.94 -3.83 7.58
N LYS A 51 11.00 -3.02 7.43
CA LYS A 51 11.02 -1.92 6.46
C LYS A 51 10.85 -2.44 5.03
N SER A 52 11.63 -3.45 4.64
CA SER A 52 11.55 -4.10 3.32
C SER A 52 10.16 -4.71 3.06
N LEU A 53 9.59 -5.40 4.05
CA LEU A 53 8.23 -5.95 3.95
C LEU A 53 7.18 -4.85 3.76
N LYS A 54 7.28 -3.75 4.51
CA LYS A 54 6.38 -2.59 4.34
C LYS A 54 6.49 -1.98 2.96
N GLU A 55 7.70 -1.83 2.43
CA GLU A 55 7.94 -1.28 1.09
C GLU A 55 7.30 -2.19 0.01
N ASN A 56 7.46 -3.50 0.13
CA ASN A 56 6.84 -4.47 -0.79
C ASN A 56 5.31 -4.45 -0.72
N ILE A 57 4.73 -4.43 0.48
CA ILE A 57 3.27 -4.35 0.66
C ILE A 57 2.73 -3.05 0.04
N ILE A 58 3.38 -1.91 0.28
CA ILE A 58 2.97 -0.62 -0.30
C ILE A 58 3.03 -0.67 -1.83
N LYS A 59 4.07 -1.30 -2.40
CA LYS A 59 4.19 -1.46 -3.85
C LYS A 59 3.03 -2.27 -4.42
N ASN A 60 2.76 -3.46 -3.86
CA ASN A 60 1.68 -4.32 -4.31
C ASN A 60 0.31 -3.61 -4.21
N LEU A 61 0.04 -2.94 -3.08
CA LEU A 61 -1.20 -2.19 -2.90
C LEU A 61 -1.35 -1.03 -3.90
N ARG A 62 -0.25 -0.41 -4.36
CA ARG A 62 -0.31 0.63 -5.40
C ARG A 62 -0.66 0.03 -6.76
N GLU A 63 -0.09 -1.12 -7.09
CA GLU A 63 -0.37 -1.84 -8.33
C GLU A 63 -1.84 -2.28 -8.38
N GLU A 64 -2.33 -2.94 -7.33
CA GLU A 64 -3.75 -3.35 -7.20
C GLU A 64 -4.70 -2.14 -7.28
N ASN A 65 -4.39 -1.03 -6.60
CA ASN A 65 -5.22 0.18 -6.69
C ASN A 65 -5.22 0.79 -8.09
N GLN A 66 -4.15 0.66 -8.86
CA GLN A 66 -4.10 1.16 -10.22
C GLN A 66 -4.95 0.29 -11.15
N GLU A 67 -4.88 -1.04 -11.00
CA GLU A 67 -5.74 -1.97 -11.74
C GLU A 67 -7.22 -1.70 -11.47
N LEU A 68 -7.59 -1.50 -10.20
CA LEU A 68 -8.97 -1.15 -9.82
C LEU A 68 -9.43 0.17 -10.44
N LYS A 69 -8.57 1.19 -10.48
CA LYS A 69 -8.90 2.46 -11.13
C LYS A 69 -9.17 2.28 -12.62
N ASN A 70 -8.30 1.56 -13.31
CA ASN A 70 -8.47 1.28 -14.74
C ASN A 70 -9.77 0.50 -14.99
N TYR A 71 -10.11 -0.46 -14.12
CA TYR A 71 -11.34 -1.22 -14.22
C TYR A 71 -12.59 -0.34 -14.04
N ILE A 72 -12.57 0.57 -13.06
CA ILE A 72 -13.67 1.54 -12.84
C ILE A 72 -13.83 2.45 -14.05
N GLU A 73 -12.74 2.96 -14.61
CA GLU A 73 -12.77 3.83 -15.80
C GLU A 73 -13.39 3.13 -17.00
N ASN A 74 -13.05 1.86 -17.22
CA ASN A 74 -13.68 1.05 -18.27
C ASN A 74 -15.18 0.87 -18.04
N LEU A 75 -15.60 0.56 -16.81
CA LEU A 75 -17.03 0.42 -16.48
C LEU A 75 -17.80 1.74 -16.65
N GLU A 76 -17.17 2.87 -16.35
CA GLU A 76 -17.77 4.19 -16.58
C GLU A 76 -17.94 4.49 -18.07
N ALA A 77 -16.96 4.12 -18.90
CA ALA A 77 -17.06 4.21 -20.36
C ALA A 77 -18.20 3.33 -20.90
N ASP A 78 -18.25 2.07 -20.50
CA ASP A 78 -19.32 1.13 -20.90
C ASP A 78 -20.72 1.67 -20.51
N LYS A 79 -20.83 2.23 -19.30
CA LYS A 79 -22.08 2.84 -18.82
C LYS A 79 -22.49 4.04 -19.68
N GLN A 80 -21.55 4.89 -20.07
CA GLN A 80 -21.83 6.04 -20.95
C GLN A 80 -22.30 5.58 -22.33
N GLU A 81 -21.65 4.57 -22.90
CA GLU A 81 -22.04 3.98 -24.19
C GLU A 81 -23.45 3.38 -24.14
N ILE A 82 -23.74 2.56 -23.13
CA ILE A 82 -25.07 1.97 -22.93
C ILE A 82 -26.13 3.07 -22.79
N THR A 83 -25.85 4.12 -22.03
CA THR A 83 -26.76 5.26 -21.84
C THR A 83 -27.03 5.98 -23.16
N PHE A 84 -26.00 6.18 -23.98
CA PHE A 84 -26.15 6.78 -25.30
C PHE A 84 -27.04 5.92 -26.23
N LEU A 85 -26.77 4.61 -26.28
CA LEU A 85 -27.55 3.67 -27.10
C LEU A 85 -29.02 3.60 -26.67
N LEU A 86 -29.29 3.59 -25.35
CA LEU A 86 -30.65 3.62 -24.80
C LEU A 86 -31.41 4.88 -25.22
N ASN A 87 -30.78 6.05 -25.09
CA ASN A 87 -31.39 7.32 -25.48
C ASN A 87 -31.66 7.40 -26.99
N ALA A 88 -30.75 6.89 -27.82
CA ALA A 88 -30.95 6.79 -29.26
C ALA A 88 -32.16 5.91 -29.60
N LYS A 89 -32.28 4.75 -28.94
CA LYS A 89 -33.40 3.81 -29.16
C LYS A 89 -34.74 4.41 -28.74
N LEU A 90 -34.81 5.03 -27.57
CA LEU A 90 -36.02 5.71 -27.09
C LEU A 90 -36.50 6.80 -28.06
N SER A 91 -35.56 7.59 -28.60
CA SER A 91 -35.86 8.62 -29.61
C SER A 91 -36.41 8.04 -30.91
N GLU A 92 -35.90 6.90 -31.38
CA GLU A 92 -36.45 6.20 -32.55
C GLU A 92 -37.87 5.70 -32.31
N ASP A 93 -38.11 5.07 -31.16
CA ASP A 93 -39.40 4.48 -30.85
C ASP A 93 -40.47 5.58 -30.63
N ASP A 94 -40.10 6.72 -30.03
CA ASP A 94 -40.96 7.91 -29.95
C ASP A 94 -41.38 8.43 -31.34
N LYS A 95 -40.46 8.48 -32.30
CA LYS A 95 -40.76 8.89 -33.68
C LYS A 95 -41.73 7.91 -34.35
N LYS A 96 -41.54 6.60 -34.16
CA LYS A 96 -42.44 5.56 -34.70
C LYS A 96 -43.85 5.70 -34.13
N ILE A 97 -43.99 5.87 -32.80
CA ILE A 97 -45.28 6.05 -32.13
C ILE A 97 -46.01 7.29 -32.67
N LYS A 98 -45.31 8.43 -32.78
CA LYS A 98 -45.89 9.67 -33.33
C LYS A 98 -46.38 9.48 -34.78
N ASN A 99 -45.61 8.78 -35.61
CA ASN A 99 -45.99 8.52 -36.99
C ASN A 99 -47.21 7.58 -37.09
N GLN A 100 -47.28 6.55 -36.25
CA GLN A 100 -48.42 5.63 -36.21
C GLN A 100 -49.69 6.32 -35.74
N LYS A 101 -49.61 7.16 -34.69
CA LYS A 101 -50.74 7.99 -34.26
C LYS A 101 -51.25 8.86 -35.41
N ARG A 102 -50.36 9.56 -36.13
CA ARG A 102 -50.77 10.38 -37.29
C ARG A 102 -51.52 9.60 -38.35
N LYS A 103 -51.12 8.36 -38.65
CA LYS A 103 -51.84 7.51 -39.60
C LYS A 103 -53.27 7.19 -39.16
N TRP A 104 -53.50 6.97 -37.86
CA TRP A 104 -54.84 6.71 -37.33
C TRP A 104 -55.79 7.91 -37.40
N TRP A 105 -55.27 9.14 -37.41
CA TRP A 105 -56.09 10.35 -37.55
C TRP A 105 -56.45 10.70 -39.00
N LEU A 106 -55.90 9.99 -39.99
CA LEU A 106 -56.13 10.22 -41.43
C LEU A 106 -57.10 9.19 -42.05
N TRP A 107 -57.69 8.31 -41.23
CA TRP A 107 -58.74 7.36 -41.57
C TRP A 107 -59.98 7.68 -40.73
#